data_AF-H3KDN6-F1
#
_entry.id   AF-H3KDN6-F1
#
_cell.length_a   1.000
_cell.length_b   1.000
_cell.length_c   1.000
_cell.angle_alpha   90.00
_cell.angle_beta   90.00
_cell.angle_gamma   90.00
#
_symmetry.space_group_name_H-M   'P 1'
#
loop_
_entity.id
_entity.type
_entity.pdbx_description
1 polymer ?
#
loop_
_entity_poly.entity_id
_entity_poly.type
_entity_poly.pdbx_seq_one_letter_code
_entity_poly.pdbx_strand_id
1 'polypeptide(L)'
;MKIKHVLAAVAAVLCAAQAHADEETIRTNLMKNTGLRAESVRPAPVAGLWEVVVQGRVFYVDETVAHVITGSIIETKTQSNLTAARFQEVAKEAWSKWPFEDAVKQVFGKGEREVVVFSDANCTWCRRMESTFAEVGNLTVYTFIVPMLRGEENNREIVCAKDPARAWHDWMANGIRPQPAGVTCDSSVLMRNASLMSRFNITGAPTMFFPSGARISGAIPAEQLEELLQEQ
;
A
#
# COMPACT_ATOMS: atom_id res chain seq x y z
N MET A 1 -50.41 -63.15 -31.67
CA MET A 1 -49.23 -62.35 -32.09
C MET A 1 -48.88 -61.41 -30.95
N LYS A 2 -47.84 -61.70 -30.15
CA LYS A 2 -47.51 -60.96 -28.92
C LYS A 2 -46.39 -59.96 -29.22
N ILE A 3 -46.70 -58.66 -29.14
CA ILE A 3 -45.74 -57.56 -29.31
C ILE A 3 -45.00 -57.38 -27.99
N LYS A 4 -43.66 -57.54 -28.01
CA LYS A 4 -42.78 -57.21 -26.89
C LYS A 4 -42.36 -55.75 -27.02
N HIS A 5 -42.78 -54.90 -26.10
CA HIS A 5 -42.28 -53.53 -25.99
C HIS A 5 -40.94 -53.55 -25.23
N VAL A 6 -39.88 -53.19 -25.94
CA VAL A 6 -38.56 -52.87 -25.36
C VAL A 6 -38.60 -51.40 -24.95
N LEU A 7 -38.60 -51.13 -23.65
CA LEU A 7 -38.34 -49.78 -23.13
C LEU A 7 -36.82 -49.58 -23.10
N ALA A 8 -36.32 -48.67 -23.95
CA ALA A 8 -34.97 -48.11 -23.85
C ALA A 8 -35.03 -46.86 -22.97
N ALA A 9 -34.40 -46.91 -21.79
CA ALA A 9 -34.21 -45.74 -20.94
C ALA A 9 -32.98 -44.96 -21.43
N VAL A 10 -33.20 -43.78 -22.01
CA VAL A 10 -32.13 -42.84 -22.34
C VAL A 10 -31.81 -42.04 -21.08
N ALA A 11 -30.67 -42.31 -20.45
CA ALA A 11 -30.14 -41.50 -19.37
C ALA A 11 -29.52 -40.22 -19.97
N ALA A 12 -30.23 -39.10 -19.87
CA ALA A 12 -29.69 -37.78 -20.18
C ALA A 12 -28.69 -37.39 -19.08
N VAL A 13 -27.40 -37.49 -19.38
CA VAL A 13 -26.34 -36.91 -18.56
C VAL A 13 -26.43 -35.38 -18.72
N LEU A 14 -27.02 -34.69 -17.74
CA LEU A 14 -26.88 -33.25 -17.61
C LEU A 14 -25.43 -32.95 -17.23
N CYS A 15 -24.60 -32.58 -18.21
CA CYS A 15 -23.41 -31.78 -17.94
C CYS A 15 -23.90 -30.42 -17.43
N ALA A 16 -24.00 -30.25 -16.13
CA ALA A 16 -24.04 -28.92 -15.53
C ALA A 16 -22.70 -28.26 -15.87
N ALA A 17 -22.71 -27.34 -16.84
CA ALA A 17 -21.61 -26.40 -17.00
C ALA A 17 -21.55 -25.59 -15.70
N GLN A 18 -20.58 -25.88 -14.83
CA GLN A 18 -20.25 -24.95 -13.76
C GLN A 18 -19.77 -23.69 -14.46
N ALA A 19 -20.61 -22.67 -14.48
CA ALA A 19 -20.22 -21.34 -14.90
C ALA A 19 -19.18 -20.86 -13.88
N HIS A 20 -17.90 -21.07 -14.19
CA HIS A 20 -16.83 -20.42 -13.47
C HIS A 20 -17.07 -18.92 -13.55
N ALA A 21 -16.99 -18.24 -12.40
CA ALA A 21 -17.06 -16.79 -12.40
C ALA A 21 -15.98 -16.23 -13.33
N ASP A 22 -16.31 -15.18 -14.07
CA ASP A 22 -15.34 -14.39 -14.83
C ASP A 22 -15.04 -13.07 -14.10
N GLU A 23 -14.04 -12.33 -14.59
CA GLU A 23 -13.60 -11.07 -13.96
C GLU A 23 -14.76 -10.06 -13.79
N GLU A 24 -15.67 -9.98 -14.76
CA GLU A 24 -16.79 -9.05 -14.74
C GLU A 24 -17.86 -9.45 -13.72
N THR A 25 -18.11 -10.76 -13.60
CA THR A 25 -19.02 -11.30 -12.58
C THR A 25 -18.51 -10.97 -11.19
N ILE A 26 -17.22 -11.18 -10.93
CA ILE A 26 -16.60 -10.85 -9.64
C ILE A 26 -16.65 -9.34 -9.38
N ARG A 27 -16.33 -8.50 -10.37
CA ARG A 27 -16.39 -7.04 -10.26
C ARG A 27 -17.81 -6.56 -9.92
N THR A 28 -18.81 -7.10 -10.62
CA THR A 28 -20.23 -6.79 -10.40
C THR A 28 -20.67 -7.21 -9.00
N ASN A 29 -20.35 -8.44 -8.59
CA ASN A 29 -20.71 -8.97 -7.28
C ASN A 29 -20.00 -8.22 -6.14
N LEU A 30 -18.74 -7.83 -6.32
CA LEU A 30 -18.02 -6.99 -5.36
C LEU A 30 -18.71 -5.65 -5.15
N MET A 31 -19.06 -4.95 -6.22
CA MET A 31 -19.82 -3.70 -6.14
C MET A 31 -21.17 -3.91 -5.47
N LYS A 32 -21.93 -4.92 -5.89
CA LYS A 32 -23.27 -5.21 -5.37
C LYS A 32 -23.26 -5.55 -3.86
N ASN A 33 -22.30 -6.37 -3.43
CA ASN A 33 -22.29 -6.91 -2.06
C ASN A 33 -21.56 -6.00 -1.07
N THR A 34 -20.60 -5.18 -1.53
CA THR A 34 -19.74 -4.37 -0.65
C THR A 34 -19.77 -2.87 -0.94
N GLY A 35 -20.28 -2.46 -2.10
CA GLY A 35 -20.19 -1.07 -2.59
C GLY A 35 -18.80 -0.66 -3.10
N LEU A 36 -17.83 -1.59 -3.10
CA LEU A 36 -16.44 -1.31 -3.50
C LEU A 36 -16.22 -1.58 -4.99
N ARG A 37 -15.41 -0.73 -5.63
CA ARG A 37 -14.94 -0.93 -7.00
C ARG A 37 -13.57 -1.59 -6.98
N ALA A 38 -13.44 -2.70 -7.70
CA ALA A 38 -12.13 -3.29 -7.97
C ALA A 38 -11.34 -2.40 -8.96
N GLU A 39 -10.07 -2.19 -8.68
CA GLU A 39 -9.09 -1.65 -9.62
C GLU A 39 -8.64 -2.75 -10.59
N SER A 40 -8.32 -3.94 -10.05
CA SER A 40 -8.07 -5.15 -10.84
C SER A 40 -8.76 -6.36 -10.22
N VAL A 41 -9.11 -7.33 -11.06
CA VAL A 41 -9.67 -8.63 -10.66
C VAL A 41 -8.90 -9.70 -11.43
N ARG A 42 -8.45 -10.76 -10.77
CA ARG A 42 -7.81 -11.92 -11.43
C ARG A 42 -7.99 -13.19 -10.60
N PRO A 43 -7.83 -14.39 -11.19
CA PRO A 43 -7.77 -15.63 -10.43
C PRO A 43 -6.64 -15.59 -9.39
N ALA A 44 -6.91 -16.05 -8.17
CA ALA A 44 -5.87 -16.19 -7.14
C ALA A 44 -5.06 -17.48 -7.35
N PRO A 45 -3.85 -17.60 -6.77
CA PRO A 45 -3.07 -18.84 -6.79
C PRO A 45 -3.75 -20.04 -6.10
N VAL A 46 -4.77 -19.80 -5.28
CA VAL A 46 -5.58 -20.82 -4.62
C VAL A 46 -6.88 -21.01 -5.40
N ALA A 47 -7.15 -22.24 -5.84
CA ALA A 47 -8.34 -22.55 -6.64
C ALA A 47 -9.65 -22.14 -5.93
N GLY A 48 -10.57 -21.56 -6.70
CA GLY A 48 -11.86 -21.06 -6.21
C GLY A 48 -11.79 -19.68 -5.54
N LEU A 49 -10.61 -19.10 -5.38
CA LEU A 49 -10.43 -17.73 -4.92
C LEU A 49 -10.08 -16.79 -6.07
N TRP A 50 -10.55 -15.56 -5.94
CA TRP A 50 -10.24 -14.44 -6.80
C TRP A 50 -9.49 -13.39 -6.01
N GLU A 51 -8.45 -12.84 -6.62
CA GLU A 51 -7.75 -11.69 -6.13
C GLU A 51 -8.41 -10.41 -6.65
N VAL A 52 -8.74 -9.51 -5.75
CA VAL A 52 -9.27 -8.19 -6.10
C VAL A 52 -8.38 -7.11 -5.48
N VAL A 53 -8.01 -6.12 -6.29
CA VAL A 53 -7.31 -4.94 -5.80
C VAL A 53 -8.34 -3.84 -5.60
N VAL A 54 -8.41 -3.28 -4.40
CA VAL A 54 -9.31 -2.17 -4.06
C VAL A 54 -8.50 -1.12 -3.32
N GLN A 55 -8.49 0.11 -3.82
CA GLN A 55 -7.78 1.24 -3.21
C GLN A 55 -6.27 0.96 -3.01
N GLY A 56 -5.65 0.17 -3.89
CA GLY A 56 -4.24 -0.27 -3.79
C GLY A 56 -4.00 -1.45 -2.84
N ARG A 57 -5.03 -2.08 -2.28
CA ARG A 57 -4.91 -3.25 -1.39
C ARG A 57 -5.38 -4.52 -2.07
N VAL A 58 -4.67 -5.61 -1.81
CA VAL A 58 -5.03 -6.95 -2.27
C VAL A 58 -5.99 -7.60 -1.27
N PHE A 59 -7.13 -8.08 -1.75
CA PHE A 59 -8.09 -8.91 -1.03
C PHE A 59 -8.35 -10.20 -1.80
N TYR A 60 -8.83 -11.22 -1.10
CA TYR A 60 -9.28 -12.46 -1.73
C TYR A 60 -10.77 -12.66 -1.49
N VAL A 61 -11.49 -13.12 -2.51
CA VAL A 61 -12.92 -13.40 -2.45
C VAL A 61 -13.22 -14.75 -3.07
N ASP A 62 -14.31 -15.39 -2.67
CA ASP A 62 -14.84 -16.57 -3.36
C ASP A 62 -15.57 -16.18 -4.66
N GLU A 63 -15.89 -17.16 -5.50
CA GLU A 63 -16.53 -16.93 -6.82
C GLU A 63 -17.85 -16.14 -6.76
N THR A 64 -18.55 -16.18 -5.62
CA THR A 64 -19.81 -15.48 -5.42
C THR A 64 -19.66 -14.14 -4.70
N VAL A 65 -18.44 -13.81 -4.25
CA VAL A 65 -18.14 -12.66 -3.37
C VAL A 65 -19.04 -12.66 -2.13
N ALA A 66 -19.31 -13.83 -1.57
CA ALA A 66 -19.99 -14.01 -0.30
C ALA A 66 -19.03 -13.82 0.88
N HIS A 67 -17.73 -14.05 0.65
CA HIS A 67 -16.68 -13.92 1.66
C HIS A 67 -15.56 -13.00 1.18
N VAL A 68 -15.05 -12.17 2.09
CA VAL A 68 -13.82 -11.39 1.90
C VAL A 68 -12.77 -11.92 2.88
N ILE A 69 -11.63 -12.32 2.34
CA ILE A 69 -10.49 -12.84 3.08
C ILE A 69 -9.39 -11.78 3.08
N THR A 70 -8.90 -11.46 4.27
CA THR A 70 -7.77 -10.56 4.49
C THR A 70 -6.58 -11.39 4.99
N GLY A 71 -5.38 -11.13 4.46
CA GLY A 71 -4.18 -11.85 4.85
C GLY A 71 -3.20 -12.05 3.69
N SER A 72 -2.33 -13.04 3.82
CA SER A 72 -1.33 -13.38 2.81
C SER A 72 -1.44 -14.83 2.37
N ILE A 73 -1.24 -15.07 1.08
CA ILE A 73 -1.01 -16.40 0.51
C ILE A 73 0.50 -16.64 0.52
N ILE A 74 0.93 -17.62 1.31
CA ILE A 74 2.31 -18.08 1.35
C ILE A 74 2.39 -19.40 0.58
N GLU A 75 3.21 -19.45 -0.46
CA GLU A 75 3.51 -20.71 -1.15
C GLU A 75 4.44 -21.54 -0.25
N THR A 76 3.96 -22.68 0.23
CA THR A 76 4.69 -23.48 1.23
C THR A 76 5.96 -24.14 0.72
N LYS A 77 6.05 -24.40 -0.60
CA LYS A 77 7.23 -25.03 -1.22
C LYS A 77 8.44 -24.12 -1.24
N THR A 78 8.24 -22.86 -1.62
CA THR A 78 9.30 -21.85 -1.73
C THR A 78 9.35 -20.93 -0.52
N GLN A 79 8.35 -21.01 0.36
CA GLN A 79 8.09 -20.07 1.45
C GLN A 79 7.86 -18.62 0.97
N SER A 80 7.54 -18.44 -0.32
CA SER A 80 7.33 -17.12 -0.92
C SER A 80 5.98 -16.53 -0.50
N ASN A 81 5.96 -15.25 -0.16
CA ASN A 81 4.73 -14.51 0.07
C ASN A 81 4.18 -13.93 -1.24
N LEU A 82 3.23 -14.62 -1.86
CA LEU A 82 2.67 -14.25 -3.16
C LEU A 82 1.84 -12.96 -3.09
N THR A 83 1.18 -12.71 -1.96
CA THR A 83 0.45 -11.46 -1.73
C THR A 83 1.39 -10.27 -1.63
N ALA A 84 2.55 -10.43 -0.98
CA ALA A 84 3.55 -9.38 -0.90
C ALA A 84 4.11 -9.04 -2.28
N ALA A 85 4.44 -10.04 -3.10
CA ALA A 85 4.88 -9.83 -4.48
C ALA A 85 3.83 -9.07 -5.30
N ARG A 86 2.55 -9.45 -5.16
CA ARG A 86 1.47 -8.71 -5.84
C ARG A 86 1.33 -7.28 -5.34
N PHE A 87 1.43 -7.07 -4.04
CA PHE A 87 1.40 -5.72 -3.49
C PHE A 87 2.53 -4.85 -4.06
N GLN A 88 3.73 -5.41 -4.24
CA GLN A 88 4.85 -4.72 -4.88
C GLN A 88 4.52 -4.35 -6.34
N GLU A 89 3.96 -5.26 -7.13
CA GLU A 89 3.53 -4.97 -8.51
C GLU A 89 2.51 -3.82 -8.57
N VAL A 90 1.47 -3.89 -7.73
CA VAL A 90 0.43 -2.85 -7.67
C VAL A 90 1.01 -1.51 -7.23
N ALA A 91 1.90 -1.50 -6.23
CA ALA A 91 2.56 -0.29 -5.75
C ALA A 91 3.47 0.32 -6.83
N LYS A 92 4.20 -0.50 -7.59
CA LYS A 92 5.04 -0.09 -8.70
C LYS A 92 4.23 0.56 -9.83
N GLU A 93 3.15 -0.08 -10.27
CA GLU A 93 2.24 0.47 -11.28
C GLU A 93 1.59 1.80 -10.86
N ALA A 94 1.45 2.01 -9.54
CA ALA A 94 0.88 3.21 -8.97
C ALA A 94 1.92 4.29 -8.62
N TRP A 95 3.23 4.09 -8.86
CA TRP A 95 4.27 5.03 -8.40
C TRP A 95 4.02 6.47 -8.88
N SER A 96 3.67 6.65 -10.15
CA SER A 96 3.35 7.96 -10.74
C SER A 96 2.04 8.57 -10.25
N LYS A 97 1.22 7.83 -9.49
CA LYS A 97 -0.09 8.24 -8.97
C LYS A 97 -0.05 8.59 -7.48
N TRP A 98 1.12 8.55 -6.85
CA TRP A 98 1.26 9.01 -5.46
C TRP A 98 0.99 10.52 -5.38
N PRO A 99 0.28 10.99 -4.34
CA PRO A 99 0.00 12.40 -4.15
C PRO A 99 1.23 13.12 -3.57
N PHE A 100 2.30 13.23 -4.36
CA PHE A 100 3.57 13.80 -3.92
C PHE A 100 3.46 15.26 -3.44
N GLU A 101 2.41 15.98 -3.84
CA GLU A 101 2.06 17.31 -3.35
C GLU A 101 1.72 17.36 -1.86
N ASP A 102 1.29 16.25 -1.27
CA ASP A 102 0.96 16.13 0.16
C ASP A 102 2.20 15.75 1.01
N ALA A 103 3.34 15.49 0.37
CA ALA A 103 4.58 15.12 1.02
C ALA A 103 5.51 16.32 1.24
N VAL A 104 6.25 16.28 2.36
CA VAL A 104 7.43 17.13 2.54
C VAL A 104 8.58 16.53 1.74
N LYS A 105 8.97 17.21 0.66
CA LYS A 105 10.06 16.79 -0.23
C LYS A 105 11.42 17.27 0.29
N GLN A 106 12.32 16.33 0.59
CA GLN A 106 13.73 16.60 0.88
C GLN A 106 14.61 16.03 -0.23
N VAL A 107 15.64 16.78 -0.63
CA VAL A 107 16.61 16.34 -1.64
C VAL A 107 17.99 16.26 -0.99
N PHE A 108 18.58 15.06 -1.02
CA PHE A 108 19.91 14.78 -0.49
C PHE A 108 20.87 14.53 -1.66
N GLY A 109 21.96 15.29 -1.72
CA GLY A 109 22.90 15.22 -2.85
C GLY A 109 22.22 15.60 -4.17
N LYS A 110 22.37 14.75 -5.21
CA LYS A 110 21.75 15.02 -6.53
C LYS A 110 20.26 14.64 -6.61
N GLY A 111 19.76 13.83 -5.68
CA GLY A 111 18.34 13.47 -5.63
C GLY A 111 17.84 12.53 -6.72
N GLU A 112 18.72 11.72 -7.33
CA GLU A 112 18.39 10.91 -8.52
C GLU A 112 17.52 9.70 -8.21
N ARG A 113 17.47 9.26 -6.96
CA ARG A 113 16.75 8.07 -6.48
C ARG A 113 15.60 8.49 -5.59
N GLU A 114 14.46 7.84 -5.63
CA GLU A 114 13.26 8.29 -4.90
C GLU A 114 12.86 7.31 -3.79
N VAL A 115 12.39 7.87 -2.68
CA VAL A 115 11.74 7.10 -1.60
C VAL A 115 10.51 7.84 -1.13
N VAL A 116 9.43 7.10 -0.89
CA VAL A 116 8.28 7.59 -0.15
C VAL A 116 8.37 7.06 1.27
N VAL A 117 8.15 7.92 2.27
CA VAL A 117 8.16 7.51 3.67
C VAL A 117 6.97 8.09 4.43
N PHE A 118 6.26 7.25 5.17
CA PHE A 118 5.31 7.68 6.20
C PHE A 118 6.05 7.83 7.52
N SER A 119 5.97 9.01 8.11
CA SER A 119 6.84 9.41 9.22
C SER A 119 6.11 10.32 10.20
N ASP A 120 6.57 10.36 11.45
CA ASP A 120 6.03 11.21 12.51
C ASP A 120 7.16 12.05 13.12
N ALA A 121 6.93 13.35 13.29
CA ALA A 121 7.87 14.27 13.91
C ALA A 121 8.25 13.87 15.35
N ASN A 122 7.41 13.10 16.05
CA ASN A 122 7.65 12.68 17.43
C ASN A 122 8.28 11.28 17.55
N CYS A 123 8.60 10.63 16.44
CA CYS A 123 9.07 9.24 16.37
C CYS A 123 10.60 9.14 16.38
N THR A 124 11.17 8.46 17.39
CA THR A 124 12.64 8.28 17.52
C THR A 124 13.25 7.47 16.39
N TRP A 125 12.56 6.42 15.92
CA TRP A 125 12.99 5.62 14.78
C TRP A 125 12.97 6.41 13.46
N CYS A 126 12.00 7.30 13.33
CA CYS A 126 11.86 8.19 12.18
C CYS A 126 13.02 9.18 12.14
N ARG A 127 13.42 9.74 13.28
CA ARG A 127 14.63 10.57 13.39
C ARG A 127 15.90 9.81 13.02
N ARG A 128 16.03 8.54 13.45
CA ARG A 128 17.14 7.68 13.04
C ARG A 128 17.18 7.47 11.53
N MET A 129 16.01 7.24 10.92
CA MET A 129 15.91 7.05 9.47
C MET A 129 16.29 8.31 8.68
N GLU A 130 15.95 9.50 9.16
CA GLU A 130 16.40 10.76 8.58
C GLU A 130 17.93 10.89 8.56
N SER A 131 18.61 10.42 9.61
CA SER A 131 20.08 10.35 9.61
C SER A 131 20.60 9.36 8.56
N THR A 132 19.95 8.20 8.40
CA THR A 132 20.31 7.23 7.36
C THR A 132 20.14 7.82 5.95
N PHE A 133 19.06 8.57 5.68
CA PHE A 133 18.88 9.24 4.39
C PHE A 133 20.02 10.24 4.10
N ALA A 134 20.40 11.03 5.11
CA ALA A 134 21.51 11.98 4.98
C ALA A 134 22.87 11.29 4.76
N GLU A 135 23.10 10.15 5.41
CA GLU A 135 24.31 9.34 5.24
C GLU A 135 24.43 8.75 3.83
N VAL A 136 23.34 8.16 3.33
CA VAL A 136 23.33 7.52 2.00
C VAL A 136 23.40 8.56 0.88
N GLY A 137 22.62 9.64 0.98
CA GLY A 137 22.62 10.70 -0.02
C GLY A 137 22.19 10.25 -1.44
N ASN A 138 22.29 11.16 -2.39
CA ASN A 138 21.80 10.97 -3.77
C ASN A 138 20.37 10.40 -3.85
N LEU A 139 19.46 10.96 -3.05
CA LEU A 139 18.06 10.54 -3.02
C LEU A 139 17.13 11.71 -2.72
N THR A 140 15.92 11.59 -3.22
CA THR A 140 14.77 12.44 -2.95
C THR A 140 13.84 11.67 -2.04
N VAL A 141 13.54 12.23 -0.87
CA VAL A 141 12.64 11.63 0.12
C VAL A 141 11.35 12.43 0.13
N TYR A 142 10.23 11.75 -0.14
CA TYR A 142 8.88 12.29 -0.03
C TYR A 142 8.26 11.82 1.28
N THR A 143 8.28 12.70 2.28
CA THR A 143 7.80 12.40 3.63
C THR A 143 6.33 12.76 3.79
N PHE A 144 5.48 11.74 3.88
CA PHE A 144 4.08 11.87 4.27
C PHE A 144 4.00 11.89 5.80
N ILE A 145 3.87 13.10 6.35
CA ILE A 145 3.81 13.31 7.80
C ILE A 145 2.46 12.80 8.32
N VAL A 146 2.51 11.91 9.32
CA VAL A 146 1.35 11.30 9.98
C VAL A 146 1.50 11.41 11.51
N PRO A 147 0.59 12.12 12.21
CA PRO A 147 0.67 12.29 13.66
C PRO A 147 0.14 11.02 14.36
N MET A 148 1.03 10.06 14.59
CA MET A 148 0.73 8.78 15.25
C MET A 148 1.07 8.79 16.73
N LEU A 149 1.98 9.67 17.17
CA LEU A 149 2.61 9.66 18.48
C LEU A 149 2.61 11.04 19.12
N ARG A 150 2.29 11.08 20.42
CA ARG A 150 2.47 12.26 21.30
C ARG A 150 1.82 13.56 20.77
N GLY A 151 0.68 13.42 20.10
CA GLY A 151 -0.10 14.55 19.59
C GLY A 151 0.40 15.10 18.25
N GLU A 152 -0.33 16.08 17.73
CA GLU A 152 -0.11 16.61 16.38
C GLU A 152 0.83 17.81 16.33
N GLU A 153 1.11 18.49 17.46
CA GLU A 153 1.75 19.81 17.52
C GLU A 153 2.96 19.93 16.57
N ASN A 154 4.06 19.20 16.80
CA ASN A 154 5.25 19.28 15.94
C ASN A 154 4.96 18.96 14.47
N ASN A 155 4.07 18.00 14.19
CA ASN A 155 3.68 17.63 12.84
C ASN A 155 2.94 18.80 12.15
N ARG A 156 1.99 19.42 12.86
CA ARG A 156 1.27 20.63 12.43
C ARG A 156 2.24 21.78 12.20
N GLU A 157 3.13 22.04 13.14
CA GLU A 157 4.08 23.14 13.06
C GLU A 157 5.01 23.03 11.85
N ILE A 158 5.39 21.80 11.48
CA ILE A 158 6.21 21.57 10.30
C ILE A 158 5.43 21.79 9.01
N VAL A 159 4.24 21.20 8.84
CA VAL A 159 3.47 21.37 7.58
C VAL A 159 2.98 22.80 7.38
N CYS A 160 2.82 23.54 8.47
CA CYS A 160 2.45 24.95 8.47
C CYS A 160 3.61 25.92 8.29
N ALA A 161 4.85 25.44 8.30
CA ALA A 161 6.02 26.29 8.15
C ALA A 161 6.07 26.91 6.75
N LYS A 162 6.68 28.09 6.63
CA LYS A 162 6.95 28.71 5.32
C LYS A 162 7.78 27.79 4.41
N ASP A 163 8.64 26.98 5.00
CA ASP A 163 9.44 25.96 4.35
C ASP A 163 9.34 24.66 5.16
N PRO A 164 8.36 23.79 4.84
CA PRO A 164 8.15 22.53 5.55
C PRO A 164 9.35 21.59 5.46
N ALA A 165 10.09 21.59 4.35
CA ALA A 165 11.27 20.73 4.17
C ALA A 165 12.39 21.14 5.12
N ARG A 166 12.65 22.46 5.22
CA ARG A 166 13.62 22.98 6.19
C ARG A 166 13.17 22.75 7.62
N ALA A 167 11.90 23.01 7.95
CA ALA A 167 11.38 22.80 9.30
C ALA A 167 11.47 21.33 9.73
N TRP A 168 11.14 20.39 8.83
CA TRP A 168 11.29 18.96 9.07
C TRP A 168 12.75 18.57 9.30
N HIS A 169 13.66 18.99 8.42
CA HIS A 169 15.08 18.69 8.56
C HIS A 169 15.66 19.26 9.87
N ASP A 170 15.39 20.53 10.17
CA ASP A 170 15.85 21.21 11.39
C ASP A 170 15.37 20.48 12.66
N TRP A 171 14.12 20.02 12.67
CA TRP A 171 13.58 19.27 13.80
C TRP A 171 14.14 17.85 13.90
N MET A 172 14.05 17.09 12.82
CA MET A 172 14.34 15.66 12.85
C MET A 172 15.84 15.39 12.98
N ALA A 173 16.68 16.11 12.22
CA ALA A 173 18.12 15.95 12.24
C ALA A 173 18.79 16.77 13.35
N ASN A 174 18.41 18.05 13.52
CA ASN A 174 19.15 18.98 14.38
C ASN A 174 18.47 19.23 15.74
N GLY A 175 17.24 18.74 15.95
CA GLY A 175 16.51 18.93 17.21
C GLY A 175 16.03 20.37 17.43
N ILE A 176 16.04 21.20 16.39
CA ILE A 176 15.56 22.59 16.44
C ILE A 176 14.04 22.56 16.31
N ARG A 177 13.33 22.98 17.36
CA ARG A 177 11.86 22.94 17.38
C ARG A 177 11.25 23.81 16.27
N PRO A 178 10.20 23.33 15.60
CA PRO A 178 9.47 24.15 14.64
C PRO A 178 8.80 25.33 15.37
N GLN A 179 8.63 26.45 14.65
CA GLN A 179 7.98 27.63 15.21
C GLN A 179 6.47 27.38 15.34
N PRO A 180 5.80 27.95 16.36
CA PRO A 180 4.35 27.88 16.46
C PRO A 180 3.68 28.49 15.23
N ALA A 181 2.72 27.77 14.68
CA ALA A 181 2.00 28.09 13.48
C ALA A 181 0.83 28.97 13.84
N GLY A 182 0.53 29.88 12.92
CA GLY A 182 -0.61 30.76 13.03
C GLY A 182 -1.90 29.97 13.27
N VAL A 183 -2.83 30.61 13.98
CA VAL A 183 -4.16 30.06 14.26
C VAL A 183 -4.92 29.71 12.97
N THR A 184 -4.59 30.35 11.86
CA THR A 184 -5.23 30.19 10.54
C THR A 184 -4.55 29.16 9.63
N CYS A 185 -3.54 28.42 10.10
CA CYS A 185 -2.89 27.42 9.25
C CYS A 185 -3.86 26.27 8.92
N ASP A 186 -3.90 25.88 7.64
CA ASP A 186 -4.54 24.65 7.17
C ASP A 186 -3.59 23.45 7.31
N SER A 187 -3.85 22.58 8.30
CA SER A 187 -3.12 21.32 8.48
C SER A 187 -3.87 20.09 7.94
N SER A 188 -4.87 20.29 7.07
CA SER A 188 -5.68 19.19 6.49
C SER A 188 -4.86 18.14 5.74
N VAL A 189 -3.63 18.48 5.30
CA VAL A 189 -2.67 17.53 4.72
C VAL A 189 -2.35 16.38 5.67
N LEU A 190 -2.31 16.61 6.99
CA LEU A 190 -2.06 15.54 7.97
C LEU A 190 -3.20 14.51 7.99
N MET A 191 -4.44 14.96 7.81
CA MET A 191 -5.59 14.06 7.68
C MET A 191 -5.56 13.29 6.36
N ARG A 192 -5.18 13.93 5.24
CA ARG A 192 -5.03 13.24 3.94
C ARG A 192 -3.95 12.17 4.02
N ASN A 193 -2.81 12.49 4.64
CA ASN A 193 -1.71 11.55 4.86
C ASN A 193 -2.12 10.38 5.76
N ALA A 194 -2.86 10.64 6.84
CA ALA A 194 -3.39 9.58 7.70
C ALA A 194 -4.39 8.66 6.97
N SER A 195 -5.23 9.21 6.11
CA SER A 195 -6.13 8.43 5.26
C SER A 195 -5.36 7.56 4.26
N LEU A 196 -4.32 8.11 3.63
CA LEU A 196 -3.44 7.38 2.72
C LEU A 196 -2.70 6.25 3.45
N MET A 197 -2.19 6.52 4.65
CA MET A 197 -1.54 5.54 5.52
C MET A 197 -2.48 4.36 5.85
N SER A 198 -3.75 4.66 6.19
CA SER A 198 -4.77 3.65 6.45
C SER A 198 -5.08 2.80 5.22
N ARG A 199 -5.18 3.43 4.03
CA ARG A 199 -5.36 2.73 2.76
C ARG A 199 -4.22 1.75 2.48
N PHE A 200 -2.98 2.09 2.80
CA PHE A 200 -1.86 1.16 2.65
C PHE A 200 -1.69 0.17 3.81
N ASN A 201 -2.61 0.16 4.79
CA ASN A 201 -2.51 -0.66 5.99
C ASN A 201 -1.14 -0.52 6.66
N ILE A 202 -0.68 0.71 6.79
CA ILE A 202 0.55 1.04 7.50
C ILE A 202 0.20 1.14 8.97
N THR A 203 0.93 0.41 9.81
CA THR A 203 0.65 0.30 11.25
C THR A 203 1.78 0.86 12.12
N GLY A 204 2.85 1.38 11.51
CA GLY A 204 4.00 1.92 12.21
C GLY A 204 4.80 2.87 11.32
N ALA A 205 5.65 3.66 11.96
CA ALA A 205 6.56 4.60 11.29
C ALA A 205 8.01 4.36 11.76
N PRO A 206 9.02 4.58 10.90
CA PRO A 206 8.86 4.91 9.49
C PRO A 206 8.41 3.69 8.68
N THR A 207 7.59 3.88 7.65
CA THR A 207 7.35 2.87 6.61
C THR A 207 7.68 3.48 5.27
N MET A 208 8.57 2.82 4.53
CA MET A 208 9.12 3.27 3.25
C MET A 208 8.55 2.45 2.09
N PHE A 209 8.39 3.11 0.96
CA PHE A 209 8.02 2.55 -0.34
C PHE A 209 9.03 3.01 -1.39
N PHE A 210 9.34 2.13 -2.33
CA PHE A 210 10.33 2.35 -3.38
C PHE A 210 9.66 2.23 -4.76
N PRO A 211 10.21 2.89 -5.82
CA PRO A 211 9.74 2.72 -7.19
C PRO A 211 9.71 1.27 -7.68
N SER A 212 10.58 0.41 -7.13
CA SER A 212 10.57 -1.03 -7.42
C SER A 212 9.29 -1.75 -6.95
N GLY A 213 8.50 -1.10 -6.08
CA GLY A 213 7.35 -1.68 -5.39
C GLY A 213 7.68 -2.16 -3.99
N ALA A 214 8.98 -2.25 -3.63
CA ALA A 214 9.40 -2.69 -2.30
C ALA A 214 8.78 -1.82 -1.20
N ARG A 215 8.44 -2.46 -0.07
CA ARG A 215 7.89 -1.83 1.13
C ARG A 215 8.64 -2.34 2.35
N ILE A 216 9.14 -1.42 3.16
CA ILE A 216 9.87 -1.74 4.40
C ILE A 216 9.29 -0.96 5.56
N SER A 217 9.08 -1.63 6.69
CA SER A 217 8.64 -1.01 7.94
C SER A 217 9.77 -1.00 8.96
N GLY A 218 9.93 0.11 9.65
CA GLY A 218 11.01 0.35 10.59
C GLY A 218 12.19 1.09 9.98
N ALA A 219 13.04 1.65 10.85
CA ALA A 219 14.30 2.26 10.44
C ALA A 219 15.30 1.17 10.08
N ILE A 220 16.02 1.36 8.98
CA ILE A 220 17.02 0.43 8.45
C ILE A 220 18.41 1.06 8.41
N PRO A 221 19.49 0.26 8.40
CA PRO A 221 20.86 0.76 8.21
C PRO A 221 21.08 1.25 6.77
N ALA A 222 22.14 2.04 6.59
CA ALA A 222 22.51 2.64 5.30
C ALA A 222 22.74 1.58 4.19
N GLU A 223 23.42 0.48 4.52
CA GLU A 223 23.68 -0.62 3.59
C GLU A 223 22.38 -1.20 3.00
N GLN A 224 21.41 -1.51 3.86
CA GLN A 224 20.11 -2.05 3.43
C GLN A 224 19.30 -1.01 2.63
N LEU A 225 19.40 0.28 2.99
CA LEU A 225 18.75 1.33 2.21
C LEU A 225 19.37 1.41 0.80
N GLU A 226 20.70 1.35 0.69
CA GLU A 226 21.42 1.42 -0.58
C GLU A 226 21.03 0.25 -1.50
N GLU A 227 20.89 -0.97 -0.97
CA GLU A 227 20.40 -2.12 -1.73
C GLU A 227 19.02 -1.85 -2.36
N LEU A 228 18.07 -1.31 -1.58
CA LEU A 228 16.72 -1.01 -2.06
C LEU A 228 16.68 0.14 -3.07
N LEU A 229 17.64 1.08 -2.99
CA LEU A 229 17.75 2.22 -3.90
C LEU A 229 18.40 1.83 -5.24
N GLN A 230 19.16 0.73 -5.31
CA GLN A 230 19.77 0.24 -6.56
C GLN A 230 18.78 -0.42 -7.52
N GLU A 231 17.61 -0.81 -7.02
CA GLU A 231 16.55 -1.46 -7.81
C GLU A 231 15.61 -0.48 -8.56
N GLN A 232 16.02 0.78 -8.68
CA GLN A 232 15.22 1.88 -9.26
C GLN A 232 15.55 2.18 -10.73
#